data_AF-A0A519CVR7-F1
#
_entry.id   AF-A0A519CVR7-F1
#
_cell.length_a   1.000
_cell.length_b   1.000
_cell.length_c   1.000
_cell.angle_alpha   90.00
_cell.angle_beta   90.00
_cell.angle_gamma   90.00
#
_symmetry.space_group_name_H-M   'P 1'
#
loop_
_entity.id
_entity.type
_entity.pdbx_description
1 polymer ?
#
loop_
_entity_poly.entity_id
_entity_poly.type
_entity_poly.pdbx_seq_one_letter_code
_entity_poly.pdbx_strand_id
1 'polypeptide(L)'
;MIAEIASNWNGSDVIGKKIIKKASKTGADYVKFQMWKASDLYETTHPNWNEIKKSEMKQNTATKFKKYSDSLGINCIWSVFYPEAVKFLEGLDVSLYKIASRTSALMDYNSLDTMKEIAKTKKSVVISMGFGGNKKLIDSIFKHNKKYYLYCISNYPTMLTEINFKLMQKYAGFSDHTEDSLASLIYAVQSGNLNKKRFYEKHVCIDESIGPDKPFSMNMEDFEKLISNIRQIENLKI
;
A
#
# COMPACT_ATOMS: atom_id res chain seq x y z
N MET A 1 -3.78 -9.46 -2.42
CA MET A 1 -4.03 -8.89 -1.08
C MET A 1 -2.75 -8.23 -0.56
N ILE A 2 -2.81 -6.96 -0.18
CA ILE A 2 -1.70 -6.17 0.38
C ILE A 2 -2.10 -5.70 1.78
N ALA A 3 -1.31 -6.11 2.77
CA ALA A 3 -1.37 -5.62 4.14
C ALA A 3 -0.54 -4.34 4.27
N GLU A 4 -1.18 -3.17 4.29
CA GLU A 4 -0.48 -1.89 4.44
C GLU A 4 -0.21 -1.58 5.91
N ILE A 5 1.06 -1.49 6.28
CA ILE A 5 1.49 -1.28 7.67
C ILE A 5 1.63 0.20 7.98
N ALA A 6 2.01 1.02 6.99
CA ALA A 6 2.18 2.47 7.12
C ALA A 6 2.97 2.85 8.40
N SER A 7 2.42 3.71 9.28
CA SER A 7 3.05 4.10 10.55
C SER A 7 2.71 3.17 11.74
N ASN A 8 1.91 2.11 11.57
CA ASN A 8 1.41 1.28 12.68
C ASN A 8 2.49 0.52 13.47
N TRP A 9 3.72 0.49 12.96
CA TRP A 9 4.89 -0.08 13.65
C TRP A 9 5.64 0.95 14.53
N ASN A 10 5.33 2.24 14.40
CA ASN A 10 5.84 3.37 15.19
C ASN A 10 7.36 3.39 15.42
N GLY A 11 8.15 3.01 14.42
CA GLY A 11 9.61 2.93 14.56
C GLY A 11 10.15 1.72 15.32
N SER A 12 9.29 0.80 15.77
CA SER A 12 9.67 -0.37 16.57
C SER A 12 9.88 -1.62 15.70
N ASP A 13 11.13 -2.09 15.62
CA ASP A 13 11.49 -3.36 14.96
C ASP A 13 10.67 -4.55 15.52
N VAL A 14 10.35 -4.54 16.82
CA VAL A 14 9.59 -5.61 17.49
C VAL A 14 8.14 -5.60 17.02
N ILE A 15 7.49 -4.44 17.00
CA ILE A 15 6.11 -4.31 16.53
C ILE A 15 6.03 -4.62 15.03
N GLY A 16 6.94 -4.08 14.22
CA GLY A 16 7.00 -4.35 12.78
C GLY A 16 7.10 -5.84 12.47
N LYS A 17 7.98 -6.58 13.17
CA LYS A 17 8.08 -8.05 13.01
C LYS A 17 6.82 -8.78 13.47
N LYS A 18 6.18 -8.36 14.57
CA LYS A 18 4.89 -8.94 14.99
C LYS A 18 3.81 -8.77 13.93
N ILE A 19 3.69 -7.58 13.34
CA ILE A 19 2.74 -7.29 12.26
C ILE A 19 3.04 -8.18 11.04
N ILE A 20 4.30 -8.26 10.58
CA ILE A 20 4.71 -9.12 9.47
C ILE A 20 4.31 -10.58 9.73
N LYS A 21 4.61 -11.10 10.93
CA LYS A 21 4.30 -12.48 11.32
C LYS A 21 2.80 -12.78 11.37
N LYS A 22 1.97 -11.81 11.79
CA LYS A 22 0.51 -11.99 11.74
C LYS A 22 0.01 -11.95 10.30
N ALA A 23 0.45 -10.97 9.50
CA ALA A 23 0.06 -10.86 8.09
C ALA A 23 0.46 -12.08 7.25
N SER A 24 1.61 -12.72 7.54
CA SER A 24 2.02 -13.95 6.84
C SER A 24 1.09 -15.14 7.11
N LYS A 25 0.25 -15.08 8.15
CA LYS A 25 -0.70 -16.14 8.50
C LYS A 25 -2.11 -15.90 7.97
N THR A 26 -2.44 -14.68 7.55
CA THR A 26 -3.80 -14.36 7.05
C THR A 26 -4.00 -14.79 5.58
N GLY A 27 -2.94 -15.25 4.93
CA GLY A 27 -2.92 -15.51 3.49
C GLY A 27 -2.69 -14.26 2.64
N ALA A 28 -2.23 -13.14 3.21
CA ALA A 28 -1.85 -11.98 2.42
C ALA A 28 -0.69 -12.30 1.47
N ASP A 29 -0.71 -11.71 0.26
CA ASP A 29 0.36 -11.92 -0.73
C ASP A 29 1.57 -11.01 -0.45
N TYR A 30 1.30 -9.83 0.11
CA TYR A 30 2.29 -8.81 0.41
C TYR A 30 2.05 -8.16 1.78
N VAL A 31 3.13 -7.89 2.48
CA VAL A 31 3.20 -6.79 3.47
C VAL A 31 3.81 -5.57 2.80
N LYS A 32 3.27 -4.40 3.12
CA LYS A 32 3.74 -3.13 2.58
C LYS A 32 4.11 -2.14 3.68
N PHE A 33 5.27 -1.52 3.50
CA PHE A 33 5.75 -0.41 4.30
C PHE A 33 5.91 0.83 3.42
N GLN A 34 6.37 1.93 4.02
CA GLN A 34 6.61 3.17 3.31
C GLN A 34 8.07 3.63 3.52
N MET A 35 8.72 4.09 2.45
CA MET A 35 10.02 4.76 2.51
C MET A 35 9.87 6.22 2.14
N TRP A 36 9.71 7.04 3.17
CA TRP A 36 9.66 8.50 3.08
C TRP A 36 10.65 9.14 4.06
N LYS A 37 10.83 10.45 3.93
CA LYS A 37 11.49 11.30 4.93
C LYS A 37 10.43 12.26 5.48
N ALA A 38 10.30 12.37 6.81
CA ALA A 38 9.22 13.12 7.45
C ALA A 38 9.18 14.56 6.94
N SER A 39 10.37 15.16 6.88
CA SER A 39 10.62 16.55 6.46
C SER A 39 10.27 16.82 5.00
N ASP A 40 10.24 15.80 4.14
CA ASP A 40 9.89 15.96 2.74
C ASP A 40 8.37 16.02 2.55
N LEU A 41 7.60 15.53 3.54
CA LEU A 41 6.18 15.25 3.42
C LEU A 41 5.29 16.07 4.36
N TYR A 42 5.84 16.51 5.50
CA TYR A 42 5.12 17.16 6.59
C TYR A 42 5.97 18.26 7.22
N GLU A 43 5.29 19.30 7.74
CA GLU A 43 5.94 20.30 8.60
C GLU A 43 6.16 19.76 10.02
N THR A 44 7.15 20.30 10.73
CA THR A 44 7.47 19.92 12.11
C THR A 44 6.36 20.26 13.11
N THR A 45 5.44 21.15 12.73
CA THR A 45 4.25 21.57 13.48
C THR A 45 3.09 20.58 13.38
N HIS A 46 3.21 19.54 12.54
CA HIS A 46 2.16 18.54 12.37
C HIS A 46 1.83 17.86 13.72
N PRO A 47 0.54 17.68 14.07
CA PRO A 47 0.15 17.19 15.40
C PRO A 47 0.73 15.81 15.76
N ASN A 48 0.92 14.95 14.74
CA ASN A 48 1.52 13.61 14.89
C ASN A 48 3.01 13.57 14.48
N TRP A 49 3.73 14.70 14.49
CA TRP A 49 5.11 14.78 13.99
C TRP A 49 6.04 13.74 14.62
N ASN A 50 5.92 13.50 15.93
CA ASN A 50 6.79 12.59 16.65
C ASN A 50 6.63 11.13 16.20
N GLU A 51 5.39 10.66 16.06
CA GLU A 51 5.02 9.31 15.61
C GLU A 51 5.38 9.10 14.15
N ILE A 52 5.15 10.13 13.32
CA ILE A 52 5.61 10.20 11.94
C ILE A 52 7.13 10.03 11.96
N LYS A 53 7.89 10.93 12.57
CA LYS A 53 9.35 10.88 12.51
C LYS A 53 9.94 9.57 13.06
N LYS A 54 9.34 8.97 14.08
CA LYS A 54 9.72 7.63 14.58
C LYS A 54 9.52 6.53 13.54
N SER A 55 8.44 6.60 12.76
CA SER A 55 8.08 5.66 11.71
C SER A 55 8.84 5.84 10.40
N GLU A 56 9.77 6.80 10.33
CA GLU A 56 10.64 7.00 9.18
C GLU A 56 11.55 5.78 8.96
N MET A 57 11.33 5.07 7.87
CA MET A 57 12.01 3.80 7.59
C MET A 57 13.51 3.99 7.31
N LYS A 58 14.34 3.40 8.17
CA LYS A 58 15.79 3.32 7.97
C LYS A 58 16.16 2.12 7.10
N GLN A 59 17.22 2.24 6.28
CA GLN A 59 17.70 1.17 5.41
C GLN A 59 18.02 -0.15 6.15
N ASN A 60 18.65 -0.07 7.33
CA ASN A 60 18.91 -1.27 8.14
C ASN A 60 17.61 -1.95 8.58
N THR A 61 16.61 -1.19 9.02
CA THR A 61 15.29 -1.74 9.40
C THR A 61 14.57 -2.33 8.19
N ALA A 62 14.58 -1.66 7.04
CA ALA A 62 14.01 -2.20 5.80
C ALA A 62 14.68 -3.53 5.39
N THR A 63 16.00 -3.64 5.53
CA THR A 63 16.76 -4.89 5.29
C THR A 63 16.33 -6.00 6.24
N LYS A 64 16.18 -5.69 7.54
CA LYS A 64 15.70 -6.65 8.55
C LYS A 64 14.28 -7.12 8.23
N PHE A 65 13.38 -6.20 7.85
CA PHE A 65 12.00 -6.53 7.50
C PHE A 65 11.91 -7.36 6.23
N LYS A 66 12.68 -7.03 5.18
CA LYS A 66 12.76 -7.87 3.97
C LYS A 66 13.16 -9.30 4.30
N LYS A 67 14.30 -9.48 4.99
CA LYS A 67 14.80 -10.81 5.38
C LYS A 67 13.80 -11.58 6.23
N TYR A 68 13.13 -10.90 7.16
CA TYR A 68 12.15 -11.54 8.03
C TYR A 68 10.89 -11.97 7.25
N SER A 69 10.37 -11.11 6.38
CA SER A 69 9.25 -11.43 5.49
C SER A 69 9.59 -12.61 4.57
N ASP A 70 10.78 -12.63 3.97
CA ASP A 70 11.26 -13.72 3.12
C ASP A 70 11.31 -15.06 3.90
N SER A 71 11.80 -15.04 5.14
CA SER A 71 11.84 -16.24 6.00
C SER A 71 10.45 -16.79 6.37
N LEU A 72 9.41 -15.96 6.24
CA LEU A 72 8.01 -16.31 6.49
C LEU A 72 7.24 -16.60 5.19
N GLY A 73 7.88 -16.48 4.03
CA GLY A 73 7.25 -16.73 2.73
C GLY A 73 6.25 -15.66 2.28
N ILE A 74 6.28 -14.44 2.85
CA ILE A 74 5.44 -13.32 2.42
C ILE A 74 6.28 -12.25 1.72
N ASN A 75 5.78 -11.72 0.60
CA ASN A 75 6.50 -10.69 -0.14
C ASN A 75 6.50 -9.37 0.65
N CYS A 76 7.63 -8.69 0.70
CA CYS A 76 7.74 -7.36 1.29
C CYS A 76 7.94 -6.32 0.20
N ILE A 77 7.07 -5.31 0.15
CA ILE A 77 7.10 -4.20 -0.82
C ILE A 77 7.01 -2.86 -0.12
N TRP A 78 7.27 -1.78 -0.85
CA TRP A 78 7.23 -0.42 -0.31
C TRP A 78 6.49 0.56 -1.23
N SER A 79 5.77 1.50 -0.61
CA SER A 79 5.51 2.81 -1.21
C SER A 79 6.78 3.65 -1.10
N VAL A 80 7.24 4.24 -2.21
CA VAL A 80 8.51 4.97 -2.26
C VAL A 80 8.27 6.44 -2.59
N PHE A 81 8.93 7.34 -1.86
CA PHE A 81 8.69 8.78 -1.92
C PHE A 81 9.92 9.62 -2.31
N TYR A 82 11.09 8.99 -2.45
CA TYR A 82 12.32 9.67 -2.90
C TYR A 82 13.21 8.73 -3.75
N PRO A 83 13.98 9.24 -4.74
CA PRO A 83 14.73 8.41 -5.69
C PRO A 83 15.78 7.49 -5.05
N GLU A 84 16.47 7.94 -3.99
CA GLU A 84 17.51 7.16 -3.33
C GLU A 84 16.98 5.90 -2.65
N ALA A 85 15.73 5.92 -2.18
CA ALA A 85 15.07 4.73 -1.66
C ALA A 85 14.85 3.68 -2.76
N VAL A 86 14.59 4.09 -4.01
CA VAL A 86 14.44 3.15 -5.14
C VAL A 86 15.73 2.36 -5.33
N LYS A 87 16.87 3.06 -5.41
CA LYS A 87 18.20 2.45 -5.57
C LYS A 87 18.54 1.48 -4.45
N PHE A 88 18.23 1.87 -3.21
CA PHE A 88 18.43 1.00 -2.05
C PHE A 88 17.55 -0.27 -2.13
N LEU A 89 16.27 -0.11 -2.48
CA LEU A 89 15.32 -1.22 -2.56
C LEU A 89 15.62 -2.20 -3.71
N GLU A 90 16.25 -1.76 -4.80
CA GLU A 90 16.73 -2.67 -5.84
C GLU A 90 17.76 -3.65 -5.28
N GLY A 91 18.61 -3.22 -4.34
CA GLY A 91 19.55 -4.10 -3.64
C GLY A 91 18.89 -5.11 -2.69
N LEU A 92 17.59 -4.94 -2.39
CA LEU A 92 16.79 -5.87 -1.59
C LEU A 92 15.92 -6.81 -2.45
N ASP A 93 16.04 -6.75 -3.77
CA ASP A 93 15.24 -7.54 -4.72
C ASP A 93 13.73 -7.42 -4.49
N VAL A 94 13.22 -6.20 -4.46
CA VAL A 94 11.77 -5.95 -4.40
C VAL A 94 11.10 -6.36 -5.71
N SER A 95 10.00 -7.12 -5.64
CA SER A 95 9.33 -7.66 -6.84
C SER A 95 8.37 -6.67 -7.52
N LEU A 96 7.98 -5.61 -6.81
CA LEU A 96 6.93 -4.68 -7.20
C LEU A 96 7.11 -3.35 -6.45
N TYR A 97 6.82 -2.23 -7.12
CA TYR A 97 6.76 -0.91 -6.48
C TYR A 97 5.32 -0.42 -6.30
N LYS A 98 5.07 0.27 -5.19
CA LYS A 98 3.83 1.01 -4.95
C LYS A 98 4.07 2.51 -5.10
N ILE A 99 3.21 3.18 -5.86
CA ILE A 99 3.11 4.64 -5.93
C ILE A 99 1.90 5.08 -5.10
N ALA A 100 2.14 5.91 -4.09
CA ALA A 100 1.08 6.49 -3.26
C ALA A 100 0.27 7.53 -4.05
N SER A 101 -0.97 7.80 -3.61
CA SER A 101 -1.83 8.79 -4.28
C SER A 101 -1.16 10.16 -4.39
N ARG A 102 -0.51 10.63 -3.32
CA ARG A 102 0.20 11.93 -3.28
C ARG A 102 1.36 12.00 -4.27
N THR A 103 2.11 10.91 -4.40
CA THR A 103 3.19 10.76 -5.39
C THR A 103 2.66 10.75 -6.82
N SER A 104 1.54 10.04 -7.08
CA SER A 104 0.91 10.00 -8.41
C SER A 104 0.36 11.36 -8.84
N ALA A 105 -0.05 12.19 -7.88
CA ALA A 105 -0.58 13.53 -8.07
C ALA A 105 0.49 14.62 -8.02
N LEU A 106 1.79 14.25 -7.93
CA LEU A 106 2.91 15.18 -7.87
C LEU A 106 2.82 16.20 -6.72
N MET A 107 2.25 15.79 -5.58
CA MET A 107 2.08 16.68 -4.43
C MET A 107 3.38 16.89 -3.64
N ASP A 108 4.34 15.96 -3.77
CA ASP A 108 5.59 15.99 -3.01
C ASP A 108 6.76 16.33 -3.92
N TYR A 109 7.75 17.06 -3.40
CA TYR A 109 8.91 17.56 -4.14
C TYR A 109 9.60 16.49 -5.00
N ASN A 110 9.82 15.31 -4.42
CA ASN A 110 10.52 14.20 -5.07
C ASN A 110 9.62 13.29 -5.93
N SER A 111 8.33 13.60 -6.11
CA SER A 111 7.37 12.68 -6.72
C SER A 111 7.73 12.28 -8.15
N LEU A 112 8.04 13.27 -8.99
CA LEU A 112 8.36 13.04 -10.40
C LEU A 112 9.64 12.23 -10.55
N ASP A 113 10.69 12.60 -9.83
CA ASP A 113 11.99 11.96 -9.93
C ASP A 113 11.95 10.53 -9.35
N THR A 114 11.17 10.31 -8.29
CA THR A 114 10.92 8.97 -7.75
C THR A 114 10.24 8.08 -8.78
N MET A 115 9.20 8.59 -9.46
CA MET A 115 8.53 7.82 -10.52
C MET A 115 9.46 7.51 -11.70
N LYS A 116 10.30 8.46 -12.12
CA LYS A 116 11.31 8.24 -13.17
C LYS A 116 12.34 7.20 -12.76
N GLU A 117 12.80 7.22 -11.51
CA GLU A 117 13.76 6.23 -11.01
C GLU A 117 13.15 4.82 -10.96
N ILE A 118 11.90 4.69 -10.50
CA ILE A 118 11.15 3.43 -10.54
C ILE A 118 10.98 2.94 -11.98
N ALA A 119 10.71 3.82 -12.94
CA ALA A 119 10.53 3.43 -14.35
C ALA A 119 11.77 2.73 -14.92
N LYS A 120 12.99 3.14 -14.52
CA LYS A 120 14.24 2.52 -14.97
C LYS A 120 14.38 1.05 -14.56
N THR A 121 13.75 0.65 -13.45
CA THR A 121 13.78 -0.75 -12.97
C THR A 121 13.04 -1.71 -13.89
N LYS A 122 12.12 -1.19 -14.73
CA LYS A 122 11.18 -1.98 -15.58
C LYS A 122 10.27 -2.95 -14.81
N LYS A 123 10.32 -2.95 -13.47
CA LYS A 123 9.47 -3.78 -12.61
C LYS A 123 8.01 -3.33 -12.68
N SER A 124 7.11 -4.20 -12.27
CA SER A 124 5.68 -3.88 -12.20
C SER A 124 5.44 -2.75 -11.18
N VAL A 125 4.43 -1.92 -11.43
CA VAL A 125 4.10 -0.77 -10.59
C VAL A 125 2.61 -0.75 -10.28
N VAL A 126 2.25 -0.67 -8.99
CA VAL A 126 0.88 -0.47 -8.51
C VAL A 126 0.72 0.99 -8.09
N ILE A 127 -0.30 1.68 -8.61
CA ILE A 127 -0.43 3.14 -8.53
C ILE A 127 -1.80 3.48 -7.98
N SER A 128 -1.87 4.11 -6.79
CA SER A 128 -3.16 4.63 -6.28
C SER A 128 -3.48 5.97 -6.91
N MET A 129 -4.75 6.20 -7.21
CA MET A 129 -5.22 7.40 -7.92
C MET A 129 -6.08 8.34 -7.05
N GLY A 130 -5.93 8.28 -5.72
CA GLY A 130 -6.86 8.93 -4.77
C GLY A 130 -6.87 10.46 -4.74
N PHE A 131 -5.85 11.10 -5.32
CA PHE A 131 -5.79 12.56 -5.54
C PHE A 131 -5.89 12.93 -7.03
N GLY A 132 -6.33 12.01 -7.89
CA GLY A 132 -6.55 12.31 -9.31
C GLY A 132 -5.28 12.51 -10.15
N GLY A 133 -4.23 11.72 -9.89
CA GLY A 133 -2.96 11.80 -10.64
C GLY A 133 -3.15 11.80 -12.17
N ASN A 134 -2.26 12.50 -12.89
CA ASN A 134 -2.37 12.62 -14.35
C ASN A 134 -1.99 11.29 -15.03
N LYS A 135 -3.00 10.48 -15.36
CA LYS A 135 -2.81 9.16 -15.98
C LYS A 135 -1.99 9.20 -17.27
N LYS A 136 -2.15 10.23 -18.13
CA LYS A 136 -1.37 10.34 -19.39
C LYS A 136 0.12 10.53 -19.11
N LEU A 137 0.46 11.38 -18.14
CA LEU A 137 1.84 11.58 -17.71
C LEU A 137 2.42 10.30 -17.09
N ILE A 138 1.68 9.67 -16.19
CA ILE A 138 2.10 8.42 -15.53
C ILE A 138 2.31 7.30 -16.56
N ASP A 139 1.41 7.16 -17.54
CA ASP A 139 1.54 6.17 -18.62
C ASP A 139 2.80 6.41 -19.47
N SER A 140 3.17 7.68 -19.70
CA SER A 140 4.39 8.08 -20.41
C SER A 140 5.66 7.77 -19.60
N ILE A 141 5.68 8.10 -18.30
CA ILE A 141 6.82 7.80 -17.41
C ILE A 141 7.06 6.28 -17.35
N PHE A 142 6.01 5.51 -17.13
CA PHE A 142 6.07 4.06 -16.98
C PHE A 142 5.82 3.32 -18.30
N LYS A 143 6.20 3.90 -19.45
CA LYS A 143 5.94 3.34 -20.79
C LYS A 143 6.36 1.88 -20.93
N HIS A 144 7.47 1.49 -20.31
CA HIS A 144 8.05 0.15 -20.39
C HIS A 144 7.77 -0.74 -19.16
N ASN A 145 6.96 -0.28 -18.21
CA ASN A 145 6.58 -1.03 -17.02
C ASN A 145 5.16 -1.59 -17.15
N LYS A 146 4.91 -2.72 -16.48
CA LYS A 146 3.55 -3.22 -16.27
C LYS A 146 2.89 -2.40 -15.15
N LYS A 147 1.78 -1.72 -15.49
CA LYS A 147 1.09 -0.78 -14.60
C LYS A 147 -0.23 -1.36 -14.10
N TYR A 148 -0.53 -1.11 -12.82
CA TYR A 148 -1.80 -1.47 -12.20
C TYR A 148 -2.34 -0.28 -11.44
N TYR A 149 -3.41 0.34 -11.96
CA TYR A 149 -4.05 1.47 -11.31
C TYR A 149 -5.06 0.98 -10.26
N LEU A 150 -4.98 1.52 -9.05
CA LEU A 150 -5.94 1.28 -7.98
C LEU A 150 -6.90 2.46 -7.86
N TYR A 151 -8.19 2.13 -7.75
CA TYR A 151 -9.16 3.07 -7.25
C TYR A 151 -8.84 3.37 -5.79
N CYS A 152 -9.02 4.60 -5.37
CA CYS A 152 -8.71 5.08 -4.03
C CYS A 152 -9.44 6.41 -3.84
N ILE A 153 -9.86 6.68 -2.61
CA ILE A 153 -10.20 8.03 -2.15
C ILE A 153 -9.25 8.32 -1.01
N SER A 154 -8.50 9.42 -1.07
CA SER A 154 -7.53 9.77 -0.03
C SER A 154 -8.20 10.47 1.17
N ASN A 155 -9.22 9.83 1.76
CA ASN A 155 -9.91 10.26 2.98
C ASN A 155 -9.84 9.12 4.02
N TYR A 156 -9.60 9.44 5.29
CA TYR A 156 -9.25 8.46 6.33
C TYR A 156 -10.08 8.68 7.60
N PRO A 157 -11.18 7.95 7.82
CA PRO A 157 -11.77 6.94 6.92
C PRO A 157 -12.54 7.58 5.75
N THR A 158 -12.62 6.86 4.64
CA THR A 158 -13.52 7.16 3.51
C THR A 158 -14.92 6.64 3.84
N MET A 159 -15.96 7.47 3.64
CA MET A 159 -17.34 7.02 3.81
C MET A 159 -17.77 6.16 2.63
N LEU A 160 -18.54 5.09 2.89
CA LEU A 160 -19.03 4.19 1.84
C LEU A 160 -19.82 4.93 0.74
N THR A 161 -20.54 5.99 1.12
CA THR A 161 -21.34 6.84 0.21
C THR A 161 -20.50 7.71 -0.72
N GLU A 162 -19.22 7.94 -0.42
CA GLU A 162 -18.28 8.66 -1.30
C GLU A 162 -17.76 7.78 -2.43
N ILE A 163 -17.91 6.46 -2.31
CA ILE A 163 -17.35 5.51 -3.25
C ILE A 163 -18.18 5.44 -4.53
N ASN A 164 -17.50 5.69 -5.66
CA ASN A 164 -18.06 5.46 -6.99
C ASN A 164 -17.75 4.03 -7.46
N PHE A 165 -18.59 3.07 -7.05
CA PHE A 165 -18.44 1.66 -7.39
C PHE A 165 -18.44 1.39 -8.91
N LYS A 166 -19.25 2.13 -9.68
CA LYS A 166 -19.27 2.01 -11.15
C LYS A 166 -17.93 2.40 -11.78
N LEU A 167 -17.29 3.45 -11.27
CA LEU A 167 -15.96 3.88 -11.72
C LEU A 167 -14.88 2.89 -11.27
N MET A 168 -14.98 2.39 -10.05
CA MET A 168 -14.01 1.46 -9.44
C MET A 168 -13.76 0.21 -10.31
N GLN A 169 -14.79 -0.33 -10.97
CA GLN A 169 -14.67 -1.49 -11.87
C GLN A 169 -13.66 -1.33 -13.01
N LYS A 170 -13.33 -0.08 -13.39
CA LYS A 170 -12.34 0.22 -14.44
C LYS A 170 -10.90 0.07 -13.96
N TYR A 171 -10.67 -0.07 -12.66
CA TYR A 171 -9.35 -0.15 -12.05
C TYR A 171 -8.89 -1.61 -11.90
N ALA A 172 -7.58 -1.79 -11.82
CA ALA A 172 -6.96 -3.09 -11.60
C ALA A 172 -7.03 -3.53 -10.14
N GLY A 173 -7.43 -2.65 -9.24
CA GLY A 173 -7.62 -2.97 -7.84
C GLY A 173 -8.21 -1.80 -7.04
N PHE A 174 -8.25 -1.98 -5.73
CA PHE A 174 -8.80 -1.01 -4.79
C PHE A 174 -7.83 -0.85 -3.60
N SER A 175 -7.46 0.40 -3.33
CA SER A 175 -6.76 0.84 -2.12
C SER A 175 -7.80 1.43 -1.19
N ASP A 176 -8.19 0.64 -0.20
CA ASP A 176 -9.38 0.83 0.59
C ASP A 176 -9.06 1.56 1.91
N HIS A 177 -9.71 2.69 2.12
CA HIS A 177 -9.62 3.49 3.35
C HIS A 177 -10.97 3.59 4.06
N THR A 178 -11.97 2.77 3.71
CA THR A 178 -13.15 2.61 4.57
C THR A 178 -12.77 1.91 5.87
N GLU A 179 -13.60 2.03 6.90
CA GLU A 179 -13.35 1.39 8.19
C GLU A 179 -13.49 -0.14 8.12
N ASP A 180 -14.52 -0.63 7.44
CA ASP A 180 -14.87 -2.05 7.38
C ASP A 180 -14.47 -2.75 6.07
N SER A 181 -14.89 -4.00 5.90
CA SER A 181 -14.65 -4.81 4.69
C SER A 181 -15.62 -4.57 3.53
N LEU A 182 -16.74 -3.86 3.75
CA LEU A 182 -17.88 -3.89 2.84
C LEU A 182 -17.54 -3.34 1.46
N ALA A 183 -16.82 -2.22 1.38
CA ALA A 183 -16.40 -1.63 0.11
C ALA A 183 -15.52 -2.59 -0.71
N SER A 184 -14.56 -3.25 -0.07
CA SER A 184 -13.69 -4.23 -0.69
C SER A 184 -14.45 -5.47 -1.19
N LEU A 185 -15.46 -5.93 -0.44
CA LEU A 185 -16.31 -7.05 -0.85
C LEU A 185 -17.22 -6.70 -2.04
N ILE A 186 -17.81 -5.50 -2.04
CA ILE A 186 -18.58 -5.00 -3.19
C ILE A 186 -17.68 -4.93 -4.44
N TYR A 187 -16.45 -4.43 -4.30
CA TYR A 187 -15.49 -4.44 -5.40
C TYR A 187 -15.19 -5.85 -5.90
N ALA A 188 -14.99 -6.82 -5.00
CA ALA A 188 -14.75 -8.21 -5.38
C ALA A 188 -15.90 -8.80 -6.18
N VAL A 189 -17.15 -8.62 -5.74
CA VAL A 189 -18.35 -9.07 -6.47
C VAL A 189 -18.43 -8.42 -7.85
N GLN A 190 -18.25 -7.10 -7.93
CA GLN A 190 -18.35 -6.38 -9.21
C GLN A 190 -17.20 -6.67 -10.18
N SER A 191 -16.05 -7.11 -9.67
CA SER A 191 -14.86 -7.40 -10.48
C SER A 191 -14.68 -8.89 -10.79
N GLY A 192 -15.54 -9.76 -10.25
CA GLY A 192 -15.44 -11.22 -10.26
C GLY A 192 -15.45 -11.90 -11.62
N ASN A 193 -15.81 -11.20 -12.69
CA ASN A 193 -15.95 -11.79 -14.03
C ASN A 193 -14.69 -11.79 -14.92
N LEU A 194 -13.47 -11.70 -14.37
CA LEU A 194 -12.28 -11.49 -15.22
C LEU A 194 -11.05 -12.26 -14.75
N ASN A 195 -10.46 -13.04 -15.68
CA ASN A 195 -9.13 -13.69 -15.64
C ASN A 195 -7.95 -12.69 -15.52
N LYS A 196 -8.07 -11.65 -14.69
CA LYS A 196 -7.13 -10.54 -14.58
C LYS A 196 -6.63 -10.44 -13.14
N LYS A 197 -5.32 -10.29 -12.98
CA LYS A 197 -4.70 -10.01 -11.68
C LYS A 197 -5.35 -8.79 -11.02
N ARG A 198 -5.84 -8.95 -9.78
CA ARG A 198 -6.42 -7.89 -8.94
C ARG A 198 -5.55 -7.57 -7.75
N PHE A 199 -5.69 -6.33 -7.27
CA PHE A 199 -5.05 -5.85 -6.07
C PHE A 199 -6.11 -5.31 -5.10
N TYR A 200 -5.99 -5.71 -3.85
CA TYR A 200 -6.75 -5.16 -2.74
C TYR A 200 -5.73 -4.76 -1.70
N GLU A 201 -5.79 -3.51 -1.25
CA GLU A 201 -4.89 -2.95 -0.26
C GLU A 201 -5.72 -2.38 0.89
N LYS A 202 -5.38 -2.76 2.12
CA LYS A 202 -6.04 -2.31 3.34
C LYS A 202 -4.97 -1.98 4.37
N HIS A 203 -5.15 -0.88 5.10
CA HIS A 203 -4.33 -0.59 6.27
C HIS A 203 -4.61 -1.63 7.36
N VAL A 204 -3.56 -2.19 7.97
CA VAL A 204 -3.68 -3.22 9.00
C VAL A 204 -2.93 -2.86 10.28
N CYS A 205 -3.48 -3.27 11.42
CA CYS A 205 -2.88 -3.05 12.72
C CYS A 205 -2.93 -4.30 13.61
N ILE A 206 -2.18 -4.25 14.71
CA ILE A 206 -2.31 -5.14 15.86
C ILE A 206 -2.61 -4.30 17.11
N ASP A 207 -3.00 -4.92 18.21
CA ASP A 207 -3.33 -4.20 19.44
C ASP A 207 -2.20 -3.29 19.91
N GLU A 208 -0.96 -3.79 19.80
CA GLU A 208 0.25 -3.04 20.16
C GLU A 208 0.66 -1.98 19.13
N SER A 209 -0.04 -1.85 17.99
CA SER A 209 0.23 -0.78 17.03
C SER A 209 0.04 0.59 17.66
N ILE A 210 0.79 1.56 17.18
CA ILE A 210 0.72 2.97 17.59
C ILE A 210 0.98 3.80 16.32
N GLY A 211 0.43 5.00 16.24
CA GLY A 211 0.69 5.93 15.14
C GLY A 211 -0.60 6.51 14.55
N PRO A 212 -0.46 7.52 13.69
CA PRO A 212 -1.60 8.22 13.10
C PRO A 212 -2.50 7.34 12.23
N ASP A 213 -1.99 6.22 11.70
CA ASP A 213 -2.78 5.32 10.86
C ASP A 213 -3.63 4.32 11.65
N LYS A 214 -3.30 4.07 12.93
CA LYS A 214 -3.99 3.04 13.74
C LYS A 214 -5.51 3.22 13.78
N PRO A 215 -6.06 4.44 14.00
CA PRO A 215 -7.50 4.61 14.22
C PRO A 215 -8.40 4.12 13.09
N PHE A 216 -7.91 4.05 11.85
CA PHE A 216 -8.66 3.59 10.68
C PHE A 216 -8.09 2.29 10.07
N SER A 217 -7.14 1.66 10.75
CA SER A 217 -6.52 0.40 10.30
C SER A 217 -7.34 -0.79 10.76
N MET A 218 -7.54 -1.76 9.86
CA MET A 218 -8.23 -3.01 10.13
C MET A 218 -7.37 -3.93 11.01
N ASN A 219 -7.96 -4.54 12.04
CA ASN A 219 -7.24 -5.55 12.83
C ASN A 219 -6.95 -6.80 11.97
N MET A 220 -5.96 -7.59 12.39
CA MET A 220 -5.52 -8.76 11.61
C MET A 220 -6.59 -9.85 11.43
N GLU A 221 -7.50 -10.03 12.41
CA GLU A 221 -8.55 -11.05 12.33
C GLU A 221 -9.59 -10.69 11.27
N ASP A 222 -10.01 -9.42 11.22
CA ASP A 222 -10.93 -8.95 10.19
C ASP A 222 -10.28 -8.88 8.82
N PHE A 223 -8.97 -8.61 8.77
CA PHE A 223 -8.21 -8.69 7.52
C PHE A 223 -8.12 -10.12 6.98
N GLU A 224 -7.95 -11.12 7.85
CA GLU A 224 -8.01 -12.54 7.47
C GLU A 224 -9.41 -12.93 6.94
N LYS A 225 -10.48 -12.49 7.63
CA LYS A 225 -11.86 -12.68 7.17
C LYS A 225 -12.09 -12.03 5.80
N LEU A 226 -11.60 -10.80 5.59
CA LEU A 226 -11.68 -10.11 4.31
C LEU A 226 -11.01 -10.91 3.19
N ILE A 227 -9.79 -11.42 3.42
CA ILE A 227 -9.08 -12.26 2.44
C ILE A 227 -9.88 -13.52 2.11
N SER A 228 -10.37 -14.22 3.14
CA SER A 228 -11.17 -15.43 2.97
C SER A 228 -12.42 -15.17 2.14
N ASN A 229 -13.17 -14.11 2.46
CA ASN A 229 -14.39 -13.74 1.76
C ASN A 229 -14.12 -13.35 0.29
N ILE A 230 -13.07 -12.56 0.01
CA ILE A 230 -12.68 -12.22 -1.37
C ILE A 230 -12.35 -13.49 -2.16
N ARG A 231 -11.55 -14.40 -1.58
CA ARG A 231 -11.20 -15.67 -2.25
C ARG A 231 -12.41 -16.56 -2.50
N GLN A 232 -13.38 -16.58 -1.59
CA GLN A 232 -14.64 -17.28 -1.83
C GLN A 232 -15.39 -16.66 -3.01
N ILE A 233 -15.52 -15.33 -3.04
CA ILE A 233 -16.15 -14.59 -4.16
C ILE A 233 -15.46 -14.87 -5.49
N GLU A 234 -14.13 -14.88 -5.54
CA GLU A 234 -13.35 -15.18 -6.76
C GLU A 234 -13.61 -16.60 -7.31
N ASN A 235 -14.11 -17.53 -6.48
CA ASN A 235 -14.47 -18.88 -6.89
C ASN A 235 -15.98 -19.04 -7.21
N LEU A 236 -16.80 -18.01 -6.98
CA LEU A 236 -18.21 -18.04 -7.33
C LEU A 236 -18.40 -17.84 -8.85
N LYS A 237 -19.43 -18.48 -9.41
CA LYS A 237 -19.89 -18.26 -10.78
C LYS A 237 -21.03 -17.24 -10.77
N ILE A 238 -20.70 -15.96 -10.58
CA ILE A 238 -21.64 -14.82 -10.53
C ILE A 238 -21.37 -13.79 -11.62
#